data_AF-A0A7S1YX38-F1
#
_entry.id   AF-A0A7S1YX38-F1
#
_cell.length_a   1.000
_cell.length_b   1.000
_cell.length_c   1.000
_cell.angle_alpha   90.00
_cell.angle_beta   90.00
_cell.angle_gamma   90.00
#
_symmetry.space_group_name_H-M   'P 1'
#
loop_
_entity.id
_entity.type
_entity.pdbx_description
1 polymer ?
#
loop_
_entity_poly.entity_id
_entity_poly.type
_entity_poly.pdbx_seq_one_letter_code
_entity_poly.pdbx_strand_id
1 'polypeptide(L)'
;GPSPFIQRLINKEAYDQAVLKYMASELVDRKEAQGNMDAYFDNPNDWAFQKIREKKGGFKKDYANANTDPKSLVLIGTWTGVLIWFFSDLIGGLTDGKYTNVVETVNKISEDPSILDKMSFP
;
A
#
# COMPACT_ATOMS: atom_id res chain seq x y z
N GLY A 1 0.70 9.08 1.48
CA GLY A 1 0.43 7.68 1.81
C GLY A 1 -0.98 7.27 1.40
N PRO A 2 -1.41 6.04 1.70
CA PRO A 2 -2.78 5.57 1.39
C PRO A 2 -3.86 6.32 2.16
N SER A 3 -3.58 6.77 3.39
CA SER A 3 -4.54 7.53 4.21
C SER A 3 -4.96 8.87 3.56
N PRO A 4 -4.02 9.74 3.11
CA PRO A 4 -4.38 10.94 2.33
C PRO A 4 -5.14 10.63 1.04
N PHE A 5 -4.79 9.55 0.34
CA PHE A 5 -5.51 9.14 -0.87
C PHE A 5 -6.96 8.75 -0.58
N ILE A 6 -7.20 8.01 0.50
CA ILE A 6 -8.56 7.65 0.94
C ILE A 6 -9.35 8.90 1.34
N GLN A 7 -8.72 9.85 2.05
CA GLN A 7 -9.38 11.11 2.40
C GLN A 7 -9.79 11.93 1.17
N ARG A 8 -8.98 11.95 0.11
CA ARG A 8 -9.34 12.60 -1.16
C ARG A 8 -10.57 11.98 -1.82
N LEU A 9 -10.78 10.67 -1.64
CA LEU A 9 -11.92 9.96 -2.20
C LEU A 9 -13.20 10.14 -1.35
N ILE A 10 -13.07 10.07 -0.02
CA ILE A 10 -14.22 10.06 0.88
C ILE A 10 -14.65 11.49 1.27
N ASN A 11 -13.71 12.41 1.46
CA ASN A 11 -13.95 13.78 1.95
C ASN A 11 -13.40 14.82 0.97
N LYS A 12 -13.75 14.67 -0.31
CA LYS A 12 -13.18 15.47 -1.41
C LYS A 12 -13.33 16.98 -1.19
N GLU A 13 -14.52 17.45 -0.79
CA GLU A 13 -14.80 18.89 -0.65
C GLU A 13 -13.99 19.52 0.49
N ALA A 14 -13.97 18.89 1.65
CA ALA A 14 -13.19 19.35 2.79
C ALA A 14 -11.69 19.33 2.50
N TYR A 15 -11.21 18.30 1.79
CA TYR A 15 -9.83 18.22 1.34
C TYR A 15 -9.48 19.35 0.34
N ASP A 16 -10.30 19.57 -0.69
CA ASP A 16 -10.08 20.63 -1.68
C ASP A 16 -10.13 22.02 -1.02
N GLN A 17 -11.01 22.24 -0.05
CA GLN A 17 -11.07 23.49 0.71
C GLN A 17 -9.79 23.70 1.55
N ALA A 18 -9.27 22.65 2.20
CA ALA A 18 -8.02 22.73 2.95
C ALA A 18 -6.84 23.08 2.03
N VAL A 19 -6.77 22.47 0.85
CA VAL A 19 -5.75 22.77 -0.17
C VAL A 19 -5.85 24.23 -0.62
N LEU A 20 -7.05 24.71 -0.99
CA LEU A 20 -7.25 26.09 -1.42
C LEU A 20 -6.90 27.09 -0.33
N LYS A 21 -7.26 26.79 0.93
CA LYS A 21 -6.90 27.61 2.08
C LYS A 21 -5.38 27.69 2.26
N TYR A 22 -4.69 26.57 2.09
CA TYR A 22 -3.23 26.51 2.18
C TYR A 22 -2.53 27.26 1.04
N MET A 23 -3.03 27.12 -0.19
CA MET A 23 -2.56 27.88 -1.35
C MET A 23 -2.68 29.39 -1.10
N ALA A 24 -3.82 29.84 -0.56
CA ALA A 24 -4.05 31.24 -0.26
C ALA A 24 -3.17 31.76 0.88
N SER A 25 -2.87 30.94 1.90
CA SER A 25 -2.06 31.37 3.05
C SER A 25 -0.56 31.39 2.79
N GLU A 26 -0.05 30.40 2.06
CA GLU A 26 1.40 30.21 1.84
C GLU A 26 1.83 30.64 0.43
N LEU A 27 0.89 31.07 -0.43
CA LEU A 27 1.13 31.53 -1.81
C LEU A 27 1.90 30.51 -2.67
N VAL A 28 1.63 29.23 -2.44
CA VAL A 28 2.23 28.12 -3.19
C VAL A 28 1.29 27.61 -4.28
N ASP A 29 1.86 26.86 -5.23
CA ASP A 29 1.08 26.20 -6.25
C ASP A 29 0.19 25.08 -5.66
N ARG A 30 -0.76 24.61 -6.46
CA ARG A 30 -1.68 23.56 -5.99
C ARG A 30 -0.97 22.26 -5.64
N LYS A 31 0.11 21.93 -6.35
CA LYS A 31 0.83 20.66 -6.16
C LYS A 31 1.54 20.64 -4.80
N GLU A 32 2.24 21.71 -4.46
CA GLU A 32 2.90 21.87 -3.16
C GLU A 32 1.87 21.99 -2.02
N ALA A 33 0.76 22.68 -2.25
CA ALA A 33 -0.33 22.71 -1.27
C ALA A 33 -0.95 21.33 -1.01
N GLN A 34 -1.19 20.54 -2.07
CA GLN A 34 -1.68 19.16 -1.95
C GLN A 34 -0.69 18.28 -1.19
N GLY A 35 0.61 18.38 -1.48
CA GLY A 35 1.64 17.65 -0.74
C GLY A 35 1.66 18.02 0.75
N ASN A 36 1.55 19.32 1.08
CA ASN A 36 1.52 19.78 2.47
C ASN A 36 0.24 19.33 3.21
N MET A 37 -0.91 19.36 2.56
CA MET A 37 -2.16 18.86 3.15
C MET A 37 -2.13 17.34 3.32
N ASP A 38 -1.59 16.60 2.35
CA ASP A 38 -1.38 15.16 2.51
C ASP A 38 -0.52 14.85 3.73
N ALA A 39 0.58 15.59 3.92
CA ALA A 39 1.46 15.41 5.08
C ALA A 39 0.76 15.75 6.41
N TYR A 40 -0.05 16.81 6.43
CA TYR A 40 -0.87 17.18 7.60
C TYR A 40 -1.88 16.08 7.95
N PHE A 41 -2.57 15.52 6.95
CA PHE A 41 -3.58 14.49 7.18
C PHE A 41 -2.99 13.12 7.50
N ASP A 42 -1.75 12.85 7.10
CA ASP A 42 -1.01 11.63 7.45
C ASP A 42 -0.47 11.69 8.88
N ASN A 43 0.18 12.81 9.26
CA ASN A 43 0.67 13.04 10.61
C ASN A 43 0.72 14.55 10.95
N PRO A 44 -0.31 15.10 11.61
CA PRO A 44 -0.39 16.54 11.88
C PRO A 44 0.67 17.03 12.88
N ASN A 45 1.12 16.17 13.80
CA ASN A 45 2.12 16.53 14.81
C ASN A 45 3.51 16.70 14.17
N ASP A 46 3.91 15.75 13.31
CA ASP A 46 5.18 15.82 12.60
C ASP A 46 5.20 16.98 11.58
N TRP A 47 4.07 17.20 10.90
CA TRP A 47 3.90 18.33 10.00
C TRP A 47 4.04 19.67 10.75
N ALA A 48 3.37 19.85 11.89
CA ALA A 48 3.44 21.07 12.68
C ALA A 48 4.88 21.34 13.18
N PHE A 49 5.56 20.29 13.66
CA PHE A 49 6.95 20.39 14.06
C PHE A 49 7.86 20.84 12.91
N GLN A 50 7.68 20.26 11.71
CA GLN A 50 8.42 20.67 10.52
C GLN A 50 8.13 22.13 10.14
N LYS A 51 6.87 22.58 10.17
CA LYS A 51 6.53 23.98 9.88
C LYS A 51 7.14 24.96 10.88
N ILE A 52 7.21 24.59 12.15
CA ILE A 52 7.91 25.40 13.17
C ILE A 52 9.41 25.48 12.86
N ARG A 53 10.02 24.39 12.38
CA ARG A 53 11.43 24.37 11.97
C ARG A 53 11.67 25.20 10.71
N GLU A 54 10.81 25.09 9.70
CA GLU A 54 10.86 25.91 8.48
C GLU A 54 10.80 27.41 8.81
N LYS A 55 9.89 27.81 9.71
CA LYS A 55 9.79 29.21 10.18
C LYS A 55 11.02 29.69 10.94
N LYS A 56 11.79 28.77 11.55
CA LYS A 56 13.07 29.05 12.21
C LYS A 56 14.27 28.99 11.26
N GLY A 57 14.05 28.91 9.94
CA GLY A 57 15.10 28.83 8.92
C GLY A 57 15.63 27.41 8.66
N GLY A 58 14.92 26.38 9.14
CA GLY A 58 15.25 24.98 8.86
C GLY A 58 14.91 24.56 7.43
N PHE A 59 15.28 23.32 7.09
CA PHE A 59 15.03 22.73 5.77
C PHE A 59 13.54 22.70 5.42
N LYS A 60 13.19 23.24 4.24
CA LYS A 60 11.83 23.18 3.68
C LYS A 60 11.64 21.86 2.94
N LYS A 61 10.72 21.02 3.41
CA LYS A 61 10.48 19.70 2.83
C LYS A 61 9.58 19.79 1.61
N ASP A 62 10.03 19.24 0.49
CA ASP A 62 9.22 19.09 -0.71
C ASP A 62 8.28 17.89 -0.58
N TYR A 63 7.09 18.13 -0.03
CA TYR A 63 6.05 17.11 0.08
C TYR A 63 5.39 16.75 -1.25
N ALA A 64 5.54 17.57 -2.31
CA ALA A 64 4.93 17.33 -3.60
C ALA A 64 5.60 16.16 -4.34
N ASN A 65 6.89 15.95 -4.12
CA ASN A 65 7.67 14.90 -4.78
C ASN A 65 8.18 13.81 -3.81
N ALA A 66 7.94 13.95 -2.50
CA ALA A 66 8.46 13.05 -1.46
C ALA A 66 8.15 11.56 -1.66
N ASN A 67 7.07 11.21 -2.37
CA ASN A 67 6.61 9.82 -2.56
C ASN A 67 6.80 9.29 -3.98
N THR A 68 7.65 9.91 -4.80
CA THR A 68 7.88 9.52 -6.22
C THR A 68 9.14 8.68 -6.43
N ASP A 69 9.57 7.88 -5.46
CA ASP A 69 10.74 7.00 -5.62
C ASP A 69 10.43 5.87 -6.62
N PRO A 70 11.11 5.82 -7.79
CA PRO A 70 10.86 4.81 -8.82
C PRO A 70 11.03 3.38 -8.33
N LYS A 71 11.93 3.14 -7.37
CA LYS A 71 12.19 1.79 -6.83
C LYS A 71 10.96 1.24 -6.11
N SER A 72 10.30 2.09 -5.33
CA SER A 72 9.07 1.73 -4.60
C SER A 72 7.93 1.38 -5.56
N LEU A 73 7.80 2.12 -6.67
CA LEU A 73 6.78 1.84 -7.69
C LEU A 73 6.99 0.50 -8.40
N VAL A 74 8.24 0.19 -8.78
CA VAL A 74 8.59 -1.08 -9.42
C VAL A 74 8.31 -2.26 -8.47
N LEU A 75 8.65 -2.11 -7.18
CA LEU A 75 8.42 -3.15 -6.19
C LEU A 75 6.92 -3.45 -6.01
N ILE A 76 6.09 -2.41 -5.90
CA ILE A 76 4.63 -2.56 -5.80
C ILE A 76 4.10 -3.24 -7.07
N GLY A 77 4.45 -2.75 -8.26
CA GLY A 77 4.01 -3.35 -9.52
C GLY A 77 4.40 -4.83 -9.65
N THR A 78 5.62 -5.18 -9.23
CA THR A 78 6.12 -6.56 -9.24
C THR A 78 5.27 -7.47 -8.35
N TRP A 79 5.06 -7.09 -7.08
CA TRP A 79 4.28 -7.90 -6.15
C TRP A 79 2.80 -7.95 -6.52
N THR A 80 2.23 -6.86 -7.02
CA THR A 80 0.85 -6.87 -7.56
C THR A 80 0.72 -7.88 -8.70
N GLY A 81 1.68 -7.91 -9.63
CA GLY A 81 1.69 -8.91 -10.71
C GLY A 81 1.78 -10.35 -10.18
N VAL A 82 2.66 -10.60 -9.20
CA VAL A 82 2.79 -11.92 -8.56
C VAL A 82 1.48 -12.34 -7.89
N LEU A 83 0.82 -11.45 -7.15
CA LEU A 83 -0.45 -11.76 -6.50
C LEU A 83 -1.57 -12.03 -7.51
N ILE A 84 -1.70 -11.22 -8.56
CA ILE A 84 -2.69 -11.44 -9.62
C ILE A 84 -2.48 -12.81 -10.28
N TRP A 85 -1.24 -13.13 -10.63
CA TRP A 85 -0.91 -14.43 -11.20
C TRP A 85 -1.23 -15.57 -10.23
N PHE A 86 -0.77 -15.49 -8.98
CA PHE A 86 -1.00 -16.51 -7.95
C PHE A 86 -2.49 -16.76 -7.71
N PHE A 87 -3.30 -15.70 -7.53
CA PHE A 87 -4.73 -15.88 -7.30
C PHE A 87 -5.47 -16.40 -8.53
N SER A 88 -5.05 -16.01 -9.75
CA SER A 88 -5.62 -16.56 -10.98
C SER A 88 -5.34 -18.05 -11.11
N ASP A 89 -4.10 -18.48 -10.84
CA ASP A 89 -3.71 -19.88 -10.85
C ASP A 89 -4.36 -20.69 -9.73
N LEU A 90 -4.45 -20.13 -8.52
CA LEU A 90 -5.12 -20.77 -7.39
C LEU A 90 -6.61 -21.01 -7.67
N ILE A 91 -7.33 -19.98 -8.11
CA ILE A 91 -8.77 -20.09 -8.40
C ILE A 91 -8.98 -21.07 -9.56
N GLY A 92 -8.21 -20.94 -10.65
CA GLY A 92 -8.31 -21.85 -11.79
C GLY A 92 -7.97 -23.29 -11.43
N GLY A 93 -6.94 -23.52 -10.63
CA GLY A 93 -6.56 -24.87 -10.20
C GLY A 93 -7.56 -25.49 -9.20
N LEU A 94 -8.27 -24.69 -8.41
CA LEU A 94 -9.38 -25.15 -7.59
C LEU A 94 -10.59 -25.54 -8.45
N THR A 95 -10.94 -24.74 -9.47
CA THR A 95 -12.06 -25.05 -10.38
C THR A 95 -11.78 -26.25 -11.27
N ASP A 96 -10.54 -26.41 -11.72
CA ASP A 96 -10.12 -27.50 -12.60
C ASP A 96 -9.78 -28.78 -11.83
N GLY A 97 -9.86 -28.75 -10.50
CA GLY A 97 -9.52 -29.87 -9.63
C GLY A 97 -8.04 -30.26 -9.66
N LYS A 98 -7.13 -29.39 -10.14
CA LYS A 98 -5.67 -29.65 -10.18
C LYS A 98 -5.09 -30.03 -8.81
N TYR A 99 -5.71 -29.53 -7.74
CA TYR A 99 -5.28 -29.76 -6.36
C TYR A 99 -6.03 -30.90 -5.65
N THR A 100 -6.94 -31.62 -6.32
CA THR A 100 -7.73 -32.71 -5.72
C THR A 100 -6.86 -33.87 -5.22
N ASN A 101 -5.76 -34.19 -5.91
CA ASN A 101 -4.82 -35.23 -5.50
C ASN A 101 -4.15 -34.94 -4.15
N VAL A 102 -3.92 -33.66 -3.82
CA VAL A 102 -3.35 -33.26 -2.53
C VAL A 102 -4.37 -33.49 -1.42
N VAL A 103 -5.62 -33.10 -1.65
CA VAL A 103 -6.72 -33.30 -0.69
C VAL A 103 -6.97 -34.79 -0.44
N GLU A 104 -6.97 -35.62 -1.48
CA GLU A 104 -7.09 -37.07 -1.32
C GLU A 104 -5.91 -37.68 -0.54
N THR A 105 -4.69 -37.22 -0.81
CA THR A 105 -3.50 -37.74 -0.14
C THR A 105 -3.49 -37.34 1.34
N VAL A 106 -3.87 -36.11 1.66
CA VAL A 106 -4.01 -35.64 3.05
C VAL A 106 -5.11 -36.41 3.79
N ASN A 107 -6.25 -36.65 3.15
CA ASN A 107 -7.31 -37.46 3.74
C ASN A 107 -6.87 -38.91 3.97
N LYS A 108 -6.18 -39.53 3.00
CA LYS A 108 -5.61 -40.88 3.15
C LYS A 108 -4.59 -40.96 4.29
N ILE A 109 -3.73 -39.95 4.45
CA ILE A 109 -2.78 -39.87 5.57
C ILE A 109 -3.48 -39.66 6.92
N SER A 110 -4.59 -38.90 6.94
CA SER A 110 -5.40 -38.72 8.14
C SER A 110 -6.10 -40.01 8.57
N GLU A 111 -6.47 -40.87 7.63
CA GLU A 111 -7.11 -42.16 7.88
C GLU A 111 -6.08 -43.26 8.21
N ASP A 112 -4.90 -43.24 7.58
CA ASP A 112 -3.79 -44.14 7.86
C ASP A 112 -2.44 -43.37 7.93
N PRO A 113 -2.00 -43.00 9.16
CA PRO A 113 -0.75 -42.28 9.36
C PRO A 113 0.49 -43.06 8.92
N SER A 114 0.43 -44.40 8.80
CA SER A 114 1.58 -45.24 8.40
C SER A 114 1.99 -45.02 6.94
N ILE A 115 1.17 -44.33 6.15
CA ILE A 115 1.48 -43.91 4.78
C ILE A 115 2.66 -42.93 4.77
N LEU A 116 2.84 -42.11 5.82
CA LEU A 116 3.97 -41.19 5.94
C LEU A 116 5.32 -41.92 5.98
N ASP A 117 5.39 -43.07 6.64
CA ASP A 117 6.62 -43.87 6.73
C ASP A 117 7.02 -44.49 5.38
N LYS A 118 6.04 -44.80 4.54
CA LYS A 118 6.23 -45.37 3.19
C LYS A 118 6.57 -44.34 2.13
N MET A 119 6.38 -43.06 2.41
CA MET A 119 6.74 -41.93 1.53
C MET A 119 8.16 -41.40 1.78
N SER A 120 8.95 -42.08 2.60
CA SER A 120 10.38 -41.77 2.75
C SER A 120 11.08 -41.91 1.38
N PHE A 121 11.46 -40.76 0.81
CA PHE A 121 12.32 -40.71 -0.36
C PHE A 121 13.71 -41.26 0.01
N PRO A 122 14.39 -41.99 -0.90
CA PRO A 122 15.76 -42.43 -0.68
C PRO A 122 16.75 -41.27 -0.50
#